data_AF-A0A5C5H9V9-F1
#
_entry.id   AF-A0A5C5H9V9-F1
#
_cell.length_a   1.000
_cell.length_b   1.000
_cell.length_c   1.000
_cell.angle_alpha   90.00
_cell.angle_beta   90.00
_cell.angle_gamma   90.00
#
_symmetry.space_group_name_H-M   'P 1'
#
loop_
_entity.id
_entity.type
_entity.pdbx_description
1 polymer ?
#
loop_
_entity_poly.entity_id
_entity_poly.type
_entity_poly.pdbx_seq_one_letter_code
_entity_poly.pdbx_strand_id
1 'polypeptide(L)'
;MKKILNPFFLISALVLAVMPLAHSSENGADTIMKIHSAFDYQQTRERLLQAVSKNGLVLFGEFDHAKAARDAGLGMPPTTVLVFGNPKGGTPLMLAHPDLALDLPFRVLVSQLPDGQVNVSYHPAEELQRYGLDATSVQALKKLEQLVQKSIQP
;
A
#
# COMPACT_ATOMS: atom_id res chain seq x y z
N MET A 1 -3.44 19.19 -80.62
CA MET A 1 -4.73 18.59 -81.01
C MET A 1 -5.04 17.45 -80.04
N LYS A 2 -6.30 17.37 -79.62
CA LYS A 2 -6.86 16.53 -78.55
C LYS A 2 -6.59 15.03 -78.76
N LYS A 3 -6.29 14.30 -77.67
CA LYS A 3 -6.96 13.03 -77.38
C LYS A 3 -7.27 12.96 -75.89
N ILE A 4 -8.57 12.82 -75.63
CA ILE A 4 -9.24 12.79 -74.35
C ILE A 4 -9.43 11.31 -74.02
N LEU A 5 -9.10 10.88 -72.80
CA LEU A 5 -9.68 9.67 -72.22
C LEU A 5 -9.66 9.75 -70.69
N ASN A 6 -10.82 10.02 -70.11
CA ASN A 6 -11.26 9.54 -68.79
C ASN A 6 -12.38 8.50 -69.07
N PRO A 7 -12.93 7.70 -68.13
CA PRO A 7 -12.71 7.63 -66.67
C PRO A 7 -12.60 6.17 -66.13
N PHE A 8 -12.10 5.95 -64.91
CA PHE A 8 -12.66 4.92 -64.00
C PHE A 8 -12.02 5.02 -62.59
N PHE A 9 -12.86 5.31 -61.60
CA PHE A 9 -12.91 4.68 -60.28
C PHE A 9 -11.60 4.17 -59.63
N LEU A 10 -11.19 4.79 -58.52
CA LEU A 10 -11.42 4.20 -57.19
C LEU A 10 -11.00 5.18 -56.07
N ILE A 11 -11.88 5.30 -55.10
CA ILE A 11 -11.76 6.06 -53.87
C ILE A 11 -10.72 5.38 -52.97
N SER A 12 -9.77 6.14 -52.42
CA SER A 12 -9.10 5.75 -51.18
C SER A 12 -8.91 6.99 -50.31
N ALA A 13 -9.99 7.36 -49.62
CA ALA A 13 -9.91 8.28 -48.49
C ALA A 13 -9.18 7.54 -47.35
N LEU A 14 -7.92 7.88 -47.14
CA LEU A 14 -7.14 7.46 -45.99
C LEU A 14 -7.69 8.19 -44.75
N VAL A 15 -8.66 7.57 -44.08
CA VAL A 15 -9.10 8.02 -42.75
C VAL A 15 -8.02 7.60 -41.75
N LEU A 16 -7.14 8.53 -41.38
CA LEU A 16 -6.34 8.42 -40.17
C LEU A 16 -7.30 8.45 -38.97
N ALA A 17 -7.71 7.26 -38.54
CA ALA A 17 -8.41 7.11 -37.28
C ALA A 17 -7.45 7.52 -36.15
N VAL A 18 -7.61 8.75 -35.67
CA VAL A 18 -7.07 9.17 -34.37
C VAL A 18 -7.82 8.34 -33.34
N MET A 19 -7.28 7.16 -33.01
CA MET A 19 -7.74 6.42 -31.84
C MET A 19 -7.40 7.29 -30.63
N PRO A 20 -8.39 7.70 -29.81
CA PRO A 20 -8.07 8.17 -28.48
C PRO A 20 -7.37 6.99 -27.81
N LEU A 21 -6.12 7.20 -27.37
CA LEU A 21 -5.51 6.32 -26.40
C LEU A 21 -6.39 6.43 -25.16
N ALA A 22 -7.37 5.53 -25.06
CA ALA A 22 -8.12 5.31 -23.85
C ALA A 22 -7.06 4.93 -22.83
N HIS A 23 -6.64 5.92 -22.03
CA HIS A 23 -6.08 5.63 -20.73
C HIS A 23 -7.22 4.91 -20.02
N SER A 24 -7.17 3.58 -20.04
CA SER A 24 -7.80 2.79 -19.01
C SER A 24 -7.28 3.38 -17.71
N SER A 25 -8.07 4.24 -17.09
CA SER A 25 -7.96 4.48 -15.67
C SER A 25 -8.20 3.10 -15.08
N GLU A 26 -7.12 2.37 -14.82
CA GLU A 26 -7.18 1.24 -13.93
C GLU A 26 -7.66 1.82 -12.61
N ASN A 27 -8.97 1.78 -12.39
CA ASN A 27 -9.58 1.97 -11.09
C ASN A 27 -9.28 0.72 -10.24
N GLY A 28 -8.00 0.36 -10.12
CA GLY A 28 -7.51 -0.36 -8.96
C GLY A 28 -7.35 0.69 -7.88
N ALA A 29 -8.44 0.96 -7.15
CA ALA A 29 -8.41 1.90 -6.05
C ALA A 29 -7.24 1.55 -5.13
N ASP A 30 -6.33 2.52 -4.94
CA ASP A 30 -5.10 2.39 -4.18
C ASP A 30 -5.42 1.73 -2.82
N THR A 31 -5.11 0.44 -2.71
CA THR A 31 -5.59 -0.50 -1.67
C THR A 31 -4.84 -0.30 -0.33
N ILE A 32 -4.10 0.80 -0.23
CA ILE A 32 -3.17 1.12 0.84
C ILE A 32 -3.68 2.37 1.54
N MET A 33 -3.93 2.25 2.85
CA MET A 33 -4.14 3.41 3.69
C MET A 33 -2.81 4.17 3.81
N LYS A 34 -2.83 5.49 3.63
CA LYS A 34 -1.66 6.36 3.73
C LYS A 34 -2.00 7.61 4.52
N ILE A 35 -1.27 7.82 5.61
CA ILE A 35 -1.55 8.90 6.55
C ILE A 35 -0.24 9.64 6.85
N HIS A 36 -0.30 10.97 6.82
CA HIS A 36 0.83 11.81 7.25
C HIS A 36 0.99 11.73 8.77
N SER A 37 2.22 11.50 9.24
CA SER A 37 2.53 11.69 10.65
C SER A 37 2.76 13.16 10.96
N ALA A 38 2.32 13.60 12.14
CA ALA A 38 2.63 14.91 12.70
C ALA A 38 4.08 15.02 13.23
N PHE A 39 4.88 13.95 13.15
CA PHE A 39 6.21 13.85 13.71
C PHE A 39 7.26 13.55 12.64
N ASP A 40 8.54 13.79 12.97
CA ASP A 40 9.63 13.35 12.10
C ASP A 40 9.75 11.81 12.06
N TYR A 41 10.62 11.30 11.19
CA TYR A 41 10.72 9.87 10.94
C TYR A 41 11.11 9.08 12.19
N GLN A 42 12.09 9.59 12.95
CA GLN A 42 12.59 8.90 14.14
C GLN A 42 11.51 8.88 15.23
N GLN A 43 10.88 10.03 15.48
CA GLN A 43 9.79 10.15 16.44
C GLN A 43 8.59 9.27 16.06
N THR A 44 8.21 9.25 14.78
CA THR A 44 7.11 8.41 14.28
C THR A 44 7.37 6.93 14.55
N ARG A 45 8.57 6.46 14.19
CA ARG A 45 9.01 5.08 14.43
C ARG A 45 9.01 4.74 15.91
N GLU A 46 9.61 5.59 16.75
CA GLU A 46 9.69 5.36 18.19
C GLU A 46 8.31 5.35 18.85
N ARG A 47 7.41 6.26 18.47
CA ARG A 47 6.03 6.29 18.99
C ARG A 47 5.25 5.03 18.64
N LEU A 48 5.41 4.52 17.41
CA LEU A 48 4.80 3.26 17.00
C LEU A 48 5.36 2.06 17.80
N LEU A 49 6.68 1.98 17.97
CA LEU A 49 7.31 0.92 18.79
C LEU A 49 6.86 0.98 20.26
N GLN A 50 6.74 2.19 20.83
CA GLN A 50 6.20 2.38 22.17
C GLN A 50 4.74 1.98 22.25
N ALA A 51 3.92 2.31 21.25
CA ALA A 51 2.52 1.92 21.20
C ALA A 51 2.35 0.40 21.14
N VAL A 52 3.15 -0.29 20.34
CA VAL A 52 3.22 -1.76 20.28
C VAL A 52 3.51 -2.32 21.67
N SER A 53 4.59 -1.85 22.32
CA SER A 53 4.99 -2.33 23.65
C SER A 53 3.94 -2.05 24.74
N LYS A 54 3.42 -0.82 24.82
CA LYS A 54 2.42 -0.41 25.83
C LYS A 54 1.10 -1.17 25.74
N ASN A 55 0.75 -1.67 24.55
CA ASN A 55 -0.48 -2.43 24.34
C ASN A 55 -0.27 -3.95 24.42
N GLY A 56 0.90 -4.41 24.87
CA GLY A 56 1.21 -5.84 24.99
C GLY A 56 1.20 -6.60 23.66
N LEU A 57 1.46 -5.89 22.55
CA LEU A 57 1.59 -6.48 21.23
C LEU A 57 3.01 -7.02 21.05
N VAL A 58 3.14 -8.09 20.27
CA VAL A 58 4.42 -8.68 19.90
C VAL A 58 4.95 -7.95 18.67
N LEU A 59 6.17 -7.40 18.77
CA LEU A 59 6.94 -6.97 17.61
C LEU A 59 7.62 -8.22 17.01
N PHE A 60 7.15 -8.66 15.85
CA PHE A 60 7.71 -9.81 15.14
C PHE A 60 8.95 -9.43 14.35
N GLY A 61 9.01 -8.19 13.87
CA GLY A 61 10.14 -7.73 13.11
C GLY A 61 10.09 -6.25 12.85
N GLU A 62 11.28 -5.72 12.64
CA GLU A 62 11.50 -4.39 12.12
C GLU A 62 12.48 -4.52 10.94
N PHE A 63 12.04 -4.04 9.78
CA PHE A 63 12.77 -4.18 8.53
C PHE A 63 13.19 -2.79 8.04
N ASP A 64 14.42 -2.40 8.35
CA ASP A 64 15.01 -1.13 7.88
C ASP A 64 15.52 -1.30 6.45
N HIS A 65 14.67 -0.94 5.48
CA HIS A 65 15.01 -0.99 4.06
C HIS A 65 16.08 0.03 3.69
N ALA A 66 16.12 1.18 4.37
CA ALA A 66 17.14 2.19 4.12
C ALA A 66 18.53 1.69 4.53
N LYS A 67 18.63 0.93 5.64
CA LYS A 67 19.86 0.25 6.03
C LYS A 67 20.23 -0.84 5.03
N ALA A 68 19.29 -1.70 4.65
CA ALA A 68 19.56 -2.77 3.68
C ALA A 68 20.06 -2.21 2.33
N ALA A 69 19.49 -1.09 1.87
CA ALA A 69 19.96 -0.40 0.68
C ALA A 69 21.40 0.10 0.85
N ARG A 70 21.73 0.76 1.96
CA ARG A 70 23.09 1.23 2.26
C ARG A 70 24.11 0.10 2.29
N ASP A 71 23.77 -1.02 2.93
CA ASP A 71 24.63 -2.21 3.00
C ASP A 71 24.88 -2.81 1.60
N ALA A 72 23.96 -2.60 0.65
CA ALA A 72 24.08 -3.02 -0.75
C ALA A 72 24.69 -1.94 -1.67
N GLY A 73 25.19 -0.82 -1.13
CA GLY A 73 25.77 0.27 -1.92
C GLY A 73 24.75 1.16 -2.64
N LEU A 74 23.48 1.12 -2.22
CA LEU A 74 22.39 1.92 -2.78
C LEU A 74 21.94 3.02 -1.81
N GLY A 75 21.31 4.07 -2.35
CA GLY A 75 20.68 5.13 -1.57
C GLY A 75 19.17 4.92 -1.45
N MET A 76 18.61 5.16 -0.26
CA MET A 76 17.17 5.15 -0.02
C MET A 76 16.84 6.10 1.13
N PRO A 77 15.78 6.93 1.02
CA PRO A 77 15.27 7.71 2.15
C PRO A 77 14.88 6.81 3.33
N PRO A 78 14.83 7.32 4.57
CA PRO A 78 14.39 6.56 5.73
C PRO A 78 13.08 5.80 5.46
N THR A 79 13.16 4.47 5.51
CA THR A 79 12.07 3.56 5.13
C THR A 79 12.15 2.29 5.96
N THR A 80 11.13 2.06 6.78
CA THR A 80 11.06 0.89 7.68
C THR A 80 9.69 0.26 7.66
N VAL A 81 9.63 -1.08 7.64
CA VAL A 81 8.39 -1.82 7.92
C VAL A 81 8.43 -2.36 9.35
N LEU A 82 7.42 -2.02 10.14
CA LEU A 82 7.16 -2.62 11.45
C LEU A 82 6.13 -3.73 11.28
N VAL A 83 6.43 -4.91 11.82
CA VAL A 83 5.53 -6.08 11.77
C VAL A 83 5.20 -6.50 13.19
N PHE A 84 3.94 -6.35 13.56
CA PHE A 84 3.49 -6.59 14.94
C PHE A 84 2.06 -7.11 15.01
N GLY A 85 1.68 -7.67 16.16
CA GLY A 85 0.31 -8.13 16.37
C GLY A 85 0.09 -8.82 17.71
N ASN A 86 -1.09 -9.39 17.89
CA ASN A 86 -1.45 -10.18 19.06
C ASN A 86 -1.69 -11.63 18.67
N PRO A 87 -0.80 -12.58 19.02
CA PRO A 87 -0.99 -14.00 18.73
C PRO A 87 -2.32 -14.56 19.23
N LYS A 88 -2.84 -14.09 20.37
CA LYS A 88 -4.14 -14.54 20.92
C LYS A 88 -5.32 -14.13 20.04
N GLY A 89 -5.20 -13.01 19.32
CA GLY A 89 -6.23 -12.54 18.38
C GLY A 89 -6.05 -13.10 16.97
N GLY A 90 -4.82 -13.12 16.46
CA GLY A 90 -4.53 -13.48 15.07
C GLY A 90 -4.49 -14.99 14.80
N THR A 91 -4.00 -15.81 15.73
CA THR A 91 -3.83 -17.26 15.48
C THR A 91 -5.15 -17.96 15.19
N PRO A 92 -6.25 -17.72 15.93
CA PRO A 92 -7.55 -18.33 15.60
C PRO A 92 -8.05 -17.95 14.19
N LEU A 93 -7.78 -16.72 13.73
CA LEU A 93 -8.16 -16.29 12.39
C LEU A 93 -7.36 -17.04 11.32
N MET A 94 -6.05 -17.22 11.53
CA MET A 94 -5.21 -18.01 10.61
C MET A 94 -5.56 -19.51 10.63
N LEU A 95 -6.02 -20.06 11.75
CA LEU A 95 -6.51 -21.44 11.79
C LEU A 95 -7.79 -21.62 10.96
N ALA A 96 -8.69 -20.63 10.99
CA ALA A 96 -9.91 -20.63 10.18
C ALA A 96 -9.65 -20.29 8.69
N HIS A 97 -8.70 -19.39 8.44
CA HIS A 97 -8.34 -18.88 7.11
C HIS A 97 -6.80 -18.90 6.93
N PRO A 98 -6.19 -20.04 6.57
CA PRO A 98 -4.72 -20.20 6.55
C PRO A 98 -3.97 -19.17 5.72
N ASP A 99 -4.50 -18.80 4.55
CA ASP A 99 -3.84 -17.84 3.65
C ASP A 99 -3.75 -16.42 4.23
N LEU A 100 -4.51 -16.12 5.29
CA LEU A 100 -4.42 -14.88 6.05
C LEU A 100 -3.03 -14.68 6.67
N ALA A 101 -2.25 -15.75 6.85
CA ALA A 101 -0.86 -15.69 7.29
C ALA A 101 0.09 -14.95 6.32
N LEU A 102 -0.34 -14.66 5.08
CA LEU A 102 0.41 -13.79 4.17
C LEU A 102 0.29 -12.30 4.55
N ASP A 103 -0.78 -11.93 5.26
CA ASP A 103 -1.08 -10.55 5.66
C ASP A 103 -1.01 -10.32 7.18
N LEU A 104 -0.98 -11.39 7.98
CA LEU A 104 -0.71 -11.35 9.41
C LEU A 104 0.72 -11.83 9.71
N PRO A 105 1.46 -11.19 10.64
CA PRO A 105 1.04 -10.08 11.51
C PRO A 105 0.86 -8.76 10.75
N PHE A 106 0.23 -7.78 11.40
CA PHE A 106 -0.04 -6.47 10.81
C PHE A 106 1.25 -5.74 10.44
N ARG A 107 1.31 -5.20 9.22
CA ARG A 107 2.50 -4.57 8.63
C ARG A 107 2.25 -3.08 8.45
N VAL A 108 3.16 -2.26 8.98
CA VAL A 108 3.09 -0.80 8.92
C VAL A 108 4.38 -0.28 8.31
N LEU A 109 4.29 0.35 7.15
CA LEU A 109 5.37 1.07 6.50
C LEU A 109 5.47 2.48 7.07
N VAL A 110 6.67 2.88 7.48
CA VAL A 110 7.03 4.26 7.83
C VAL A 110 8.07 4.71 6.80
N SER A 111 7.73 5.72 6.00
CA SER A 111 8.59 6.22 4.92
C SER A 111 8.69 7.74 4.94
N GLN A 112 9.90 8.27 4.82
CA GLN A 112 10.12 9.70 4.63
C GLN A 112 10.09 10.07 3.15
N LEU A 113 9.32 11.11 2.83
CA LEU A 113 9.20 11.69 1.50
C LEU A 113 10.35 12.66 1.19
N PRO A 114 10.57 13.04 -0.09
CA PRO A 114 11.65 13.96 -0.47
C PRO A 114 11.58 15.35 0.18
N ASP A 115 10.40 15.80 0.60
CA ASP A 115 10.18 17.07 1.31
C ASP A 115 10.37 16.96 2.83
N GLY A 116 10.78 15.80 3.33
CA GLY A 116 10.99 15.52 4.75
C GLY A 116 9.75 15.06 5.50
N GLN A 117 8.56 15.12 4.89
CA GLN A 117 7.32 14.61 5.51
C GLN A 117 7.36 13.10 5.69
N VAL A 118 6.66 12.59 6.70
CA VAL A 118 6.60 11.15 6.99
C VAL A 118 5.21 10.62 6.66
N ASN A 119 5.18 9.59 5.83
CA ASN A 119 3.98 8.80 5.59
C ASN A 119 4.05 7.50 6.38
N VAL A 120 2.90 7.15 6.95
CA VAL A 120 2.64 5.84 7.54
C VAL A 120 1.57 5.15 6.72
N SER A 121 1.88 3.96 6.24
CA SER A 121 1.05 3.21 5.31
C SER A 121 0.86 1.76 5.72
N TYR A 122 -0.32 1.21 5.44
CA TYR A 122 -0.68 -0.18 5.72
C TYR A 122 -1.88 -0.61 4.87
N HIS A 123 -2.10 -1.92 4.71
CA HIS A 123 -3.34 -2.43 4.14
C HIS A 123 -4.47 -2.34 5.18
N PRO A 124 -5.63 -1.72 4.86
CA PRO A 124 -6.76 -1.66 5.77
C PRO A 124 -7.35 -3.05 6.01
N ALA A 125 -7.91 -3.29 7.20
CA ALA A 125 -8.43 -4.59 7.60
C ALA A 125 -9.61 -5.05 6.74
N GLU A 126 -10.38 -4.11 6.16
CA GLU A 126 -11.43 -4.40 5.17
C GLU A 126 -10.90 -5.22 4.00
N GLU A 127 -9.66 -4.99 3.58
CA GLU A 127 -9.05 -5.72 2.46
C GLU A 127 -8.82 -7.20 2.78
N LEU A 128 -8.77 -7.54 4.07
CA LEU A 128 -8.63 -8.92 4.53
C LEU A 128 -9.96 -9.69 4.46
N GLN A 129 -11.09 -9.02 4.15
CA GLN A 129 -12.34 -9.71 3.82
C GLN A 129 -12.21 -10.64 2.62
N ARG A 130 -11.23 -10.41 1.74
CA ARG A 130 -10.92 -11.31 0.61
C ARG A 130 -10.56 -12.74 1.06
N TYR A 131 -10.14 -12.93 2.31
CA TYR A 131 -9.87 -14.24 2.92
C TYR A 131 -11.12 -14.92 3.50
N GLY A 132 -12.28 -14.26 3.45
CA GLY A 132 -13.54 -14.77 4.01
C GLY A 132 -13.79 -14.36 5.47
N LEU A 133 -13.13 -13.30 5.97
CA LEU A 133 -13.35 -12.81 7.32
C LEU A 133 -14.74 -12.20 7.51
N ASP A 134 -15.37 -12.52 8.64
CA ASP A 134 -16.61 -11.89 9.06
C ASP A 134 -16.40 -10.44 9.56
N ALA A 135 -17.49 -9.68 9.67
CA ALA A 135 -17.44 -8.28 10.09
C ALA A 135 -16.84 -8.12 11.51
N THR A 136 -17.06 -9.09 12.39
CA THR A 136 -16.53 -9.08 13.76
C THR A 136 -15.01 -9.18 13.77
N SER A 137 -14.44 -10.07 12.95
CA SER A 137 -12.99 -10.28 12.81
C SER A 137 -12.32 -9.07 12.19
N VAL A 138 -12.92 -8.49 11.14
CA VAL A 138 -12.45 -7.24 10.53
C VAL A 138 -12.45 -6.12 11.57
N GLN A 139 -13.53 -5.97 12.34
CA GLN A 139 -13.62 -4.93 13.37
C GLN A 139 -12.60 -5.12 14.50
N ALA A 140 -12.23 -6.36 14.82
CA ALA A 140 -11.16 -6.64 15.76
C ALA A 140 -9.78 -6.20 15.23
N LEU A 141 -9.51 -6.44 13.94
CA LEU A 141 -8.26 -6.05 13.27
C LEU A 141 -8.12 -4.53 13.12
N LYS A 142 -9.22 -3.81 12.86
CA LYS A 142 -9.26 -2.34 12.83
C LYS A 142 -8.71 -1.66 14.08
N LYS A 143 -8.69 -2.34 15.23
CA LYS A 143 -8.09 -1.80 16.46
C LYS A 143 -6.59 -1.52 16.30
N LEU A 144 -5.89 -2.30 15.47
CA LEU A 144 -4.47 -2.07 15.17
C LEU A 144 -4.28 -0.82 14.29
N GLU A 145 -5.17 -0.59 13.32
CA GLU A 145 -5.16 0.63 12.52
C GLU A 145 -5.41 1.87 13.38
N GLN A 146 -6.41 1.81 14.27
CA GLN A 146 -6.71 2.90 15.20
C GLN A 146 -5.53 3.17 16.14
N LEU A 147 -4.81 2.13 16.57
CA LEU A 147 -3.60 2.28 17.37
C LEU A 147 -2.52 3.03 16.59
N VAL A 148 -2.28 2.65 15.33
CA VAL A 148 -1.33 3.34 14.44
C VAL A 148 -1.71 4.79 14.26
N GLN A 149 -2.95 5.07 13.86
CA GLN A 149 -3.47 6.42 13.64
C GLN A 149 -3.27 7.31 14.87
N LYS A 150 -3.63 6.83 16.07
CA LYS A 150 -3.43 7.59 17.32
C LYS A 150 -1.95 7.82 17.64
N SER A 151 -1.08 6.89 17.28
CA SER A 151 0.35 6.96 17.61
C SER A 151 1.09 8.00 16.79
N ILE A 152 0.55 8.38 15.62
CA ILE A 152 1.23 9.27 14.65
C ILE A 152 0.65 10.68 14.60
N GLN A 153 -0.35 10.95 15.45
CA GLN A 153 -0.98 12.25 15.66
C GLN A 153 -0.63 12.80 17.07
N PRO A 154 -0.81 14.11 17.31
CA PRO A 154 -0.56 14.76 18.59
C PRO A 154 -1.29 14.12 19.79
#